data_AF-A0A9Q9C346-F1
#
_entry.id   AF-A0A9Q9C346-F1
#
_cell.length_a   1.000
_cell.length_b   1.000
_cell.length_c   1.000
_cell.angle_alpha   90.00
_cell.angle_beta   90.00
_cell.angle_gamma   90.00
#
_symmetry.space_group_name_H-M   'P 1'
#
loop_
_entity.id
_entity.type
_entity.pdbx_description
1 polymer ?
#
loop_
_entity_poly.entity_id
_entity_poly.type
_entity_poly.pdbx_seq_one_letter_code
_entity_poly.pdbx_strand_id
1 'polypeptide(L)'
;MDLMYLGAGECIRCYCQLRGEDQHMMNCNTCGNWLHTVCCGFFSNTDKRMPGGRFSCFYCLGPITKEDNTNALFRRILSVVYTEGLRSKAWLSTRLGITEWQSTKQTRRLASEGFVKVIGRHRAISYVVVKTQETKDKIKRYFGA
;
A
#
# COMPACT_ATOMS: atom_id res chain seq x y z
N MET A 1 8.49 9.62 -22.55
CA MET A 1 8.69 9.87 -21.11
C MET A 1 7.73 11.00 -20.77
N ASP A 2 6.48 10.64 -20.48
CA ASP A 2 5.43 11.63 -20.22
C ASP A 2 5.45 11.94 -18.72
N LEU A 3 6.15 13.02 -18.37
CA LEU A 3 5.95 13.69 -17.09
C LEU A 3 4.56 14.31 -17.14
N MET A 4 3.55 13.60 -16.63
CA MET A 4 2.23 14.18 -16.41
C MET A 4 2.37 15.34 -15.41
N TYR A 5 2.26 16.57 -15.92
CA TYR A 5 2.19 17.77 -15.13
C TYR A 5 0.91 17.72 -14.28
N LEU A 6 1.06 17.47 -12.97
CA LEU A 6 -0.02 17.63 -12.00
C LEU A 6 -0.50 19.09 -12.06
N GLY A 7 -1.79 19.30 -12.32
CA GLY A 7 -2.38 20.64 -12.40
C GLY A 7 -2.22 21.40 -11.07
N ALA A 8 -2.23 22.73 -11.11
CA ALA A 8 -2.12 23.56 -9.92
C ALA A 8 -3.23 23.21 -8.90
N GLY A 9 -2.85 22.54 -7.80
CA GLY A 9 -3.76 22.07 -6.75
C GLY A 9 -3.79 20.55 -6.56
N GLU A 10 -3.25 19.77 -7.49
CA GLU A 10 -3.21 18.31 -7.43
C GLU A 10 -1.95 17.84 -6.69
N CYS A 11 -2.12 17.31 -5.48
CA CYS A 11 -1.03 16.73 -4.72
C CYS A 11 -1.35 15.29 -4.30
N ILE A 12 -0.31 14.48 -4.19
CA ILE A 12 -0.44 13.13 -3.60
C ILE A 12 -0.61 13.31 -2.10
N ARG A 13 -1.84 13.14 -1.65
CA ARG A 13 -2.23 13.20 -0.24
C ARG A 13 -2.96 11.92 0.11
N CYS A 14 -2.20 10.85 0.21
CA CYS A 14 -2.73 9.53 0.48
C CYS A 14 -2.86 9.24 1.98
N TYR A 15 -3.79 8.34 2.35
CA TYR A 15 -3.99 7.88 3.72
C TYR A 15 -2.73 7.24 4.32
N CYS A 16 -1.84 6.67 3.52
CA CYS A 16 -0.58 6.14 4.03
C CYS A 16 0.43 7.22 4.45
N GLN A 17 0.11 8.50 4.24
CA GLN A 17 0.95 9.68 4.55
C GLN A 17 2.24 9.77 3.72
N LEU A 18 2.34 8.97 2.65
CA LEU A 18 3.47 9.01 1.71
C LEU A 18 3.06 9.73 0.42
N ARG A 19 4.02 10.46 -0.14
CA ARG A 19 3.83 11.31 -1.33
C ARG A 19 4.33 10.69 -2.64
N GLY A 20 5.07 9.59 -2.60
CA GLY A 20 5.58 8.94 -3.81
C GLY A 20 4.48 8.18 -4.55
N GLU A 21 4.48 8.20 -5.88
CA GLU A 21 3.51 7.51 -6.74
C GLU A 21 3.58 5.98 -6.68
N ASP A 22 2.50 5.33 -7.09
CA ASP A 22 2.45 3.92 -7.46
C ASP A 22 1.85 3.78 -8.87
N GLN A 23 1.94 2.59 -9.46
CA GLN A 23 1.39 2.30 -10.79
C GLN A 23 -0.10 2.63 -10.94
N HIS A 24 -0.89 2.48 -9.87
CA HIS A 24 -2.32 2.74 -9.88
C HIS A 24 -2.67 3.81 -8.85
N MET A 25 -3.10 4.97 -9.34
CA MET A 25 -3.54 6.11 -8.53
C MET A 25 -5.04 6.38 -8.75
N MET A 26 -5.69 6.95 -7.74
CA MET A 26 -7.07 7.41 -7.77
C MET A 26 -7.15 8.90 -7.45
N ASN A 27 -7.94 9.63 -8.21
CA ASN A 27 -8.20 11.05 -7.98
C ASN A 27 -9.53 11.23 -7.25
N CYS A 28 -9.54 11.99 -6.15
CA CYS A 28 -10.75 12.34 -5.44
C CYS A 28 -11.54 13.44 -6.18
N ASN A 29 -12.78 13.16 -6.58
CA ASN A 29 -13.61 14.15 -7.28
C ASN A 29 -14.02 15.34 -6.42
N THR A 30 -13.89 15.25 -5.09
CA THR A 30 -14.28 16.33 -4.16
C THR A 30 -13.13 17.28 -3.83
N CYS A 31 -11.90 16.78 -3.65
CA CYS A 31 -10.75 17.60 -3.24
C CYS A 31 -9.56 17.57 -4.21
N GLY A 32 -9.64 16.82 -5.30
CA GLY A 32 -8.58 16.73 -6.31
C GLY A 32 -7.31 16.01 -5.86
N ASN A 33 -7.23 15.54 -4.61
CA ASN A 33 -6.05 14.81 -4.14
C ASN A 33 -5.92 13.47 -4.86
N TRP A 34 -4.67 13.11 -5.17
CA TRP A 34 -4.30 11.79 -5.67
C TRP A 34 -3.96 10.85 -4.51
N LEU A 35 -4.44 9.61 -4.59
CA LEU A 35 -4.25 8.57 -3.58
C LEU A 35 -3.82 7.26 -4.26
N HIS A 36 -3.01 6.44 -3.59
CA HIS A 36 -2.73 5.10 -4.08
C HIS A 36 -4.01 4.27 -4.07
N THR A 37 -4.31 3.60 -5.18
CA THR A 37 -5.51 2.75 -5.32
C THR A 37 -5.58 1.69 -4.22
N VAL A 38 -4.43 1.08 -3.90
CA VAL A 38 -4.27 0.10 -2.82
C VAL A 38 -4.52 0.68 -1.43
N CYS A 39 -4.15 1.94 -1.20
CA CYS A 39 -4.45 2.62 0.06
C CYS A 39 -5.95 2.89 0.22
N CYS A 40 -6.69 3.05 -0.88
CA CYS A 40 -8.15 3.16 -0.90
C CYS A 40 -8.86 1.81 -0.74
N GLY A 41 -8.14 0.68 -0.71
CA GLY A 41 -8.72 -0.65 -0.50
C GLY A 41 -9.01 -1.42 -1.79
N PHE A 42 -8.59 -0.91 -2.96
CA PHE A 42 -8.77 -1.58 -4.24
C PHE A 42 -7.44 -2.16 -4.75
N PHE A 43 -7.47 -3.28 -5.47
CA PHE A 43 -6.24 -3.92 -5.95
C PHE A 43 -5.56 -3.16 -7.10
N SER A 44 -6.36 -2.61 -7.99
CA SER A 44 -5.93 -1.87 -9.18
C SER A 44 -7.05 -0.93 -9.61
N ASN A 45 -6.78 -0.08 -10.60
CA ASN A 45 -7.80 0.77 -11.22
C ASN A 45 -8.86 0.00 -12.04
N THR A 46 -8.74 -1.34 -12.13
CA THR A 46 -9.71 -2.23 -12.79
C THR A 46 -10.48 -3.09 -11.80
N ASP A 47 -10.36 -2.83 -10.50
CA ASP A 47 -11.11 -3.56 -9.48
C ASP A 47 -12.61 -3.26 -9.66
N LYS A 48 -13.42 -4.30 -9.87
CA LYS A 48 -14.86 -4.18 -10.20
C LYS A 48 -15.69 -3.51 -9.09
N ARG A 49 -15.15 -3.41 -7.88
CA ARG A 49 -15.80 -2.75 -6.74
C ARG A 49 -15.52 -1.25 -6.72
N MET A 50 -14.59 -0.77 -7.55
CA MET A 50 -14.38 0.66 -7.68
C MET A 50 -15.67 1.33 -8.13
N PRO A 51 -15.97 2.52 -7.59
CA PRO A 51 -17.12 3.28 -8.04
C PRO A 51 -16.93 3.60 -9.52
N GLY A 52 -17.81 3.09 -10.39
CA GLY A 52 -17.82 3.41 -11.84
C GLY A 52 -18.20 4.85 -12.17
N GLY A 53 -18.06 5.76 -11.20
CA GLY A 53 -18.49 7.16 -11.24
C GLY A 53 -17.61 8.01 -10.33
N ARG A 54 -18.21 8.79 -9.43
CA ARG A 54 -17.47 9.69 -8.53
C ARG A 54 -16.87 8.94 -7.34
N PHE A 55 -15.59 9.16 -7.08
CA PHE A 55 -14.87 8.74 -5.88
C PHE A 55 -14.65 9.94 -4.94
N SER A 56 -15.10 9.79 -3.69
CA SER A 56 -14.81 10.71 -2.60
C SER A 56 -13.85 10.04 -1.61
N CYS A 57 -12.72 10.68 -1.34
CA CYS A 57 -11.73 10.14 -0.41
C CYS A 57 -12.20 10.29 1.05
N PHE A 58 -11.70 9.45 1.95
CA PHE A 58 -12.05 9.49 3.37
C PHE A 58 -11.79 10.85 4.04
N TYR A 59 -10.78 11.62 3.62
CA TYR A 59 -10.59 12.99 4.14
C TYR A 59 -11.80 13.90 3.87
N CYS A 60 -12.55 13.65 2.80
CA CYS A 60 -13.77 14.39 2.47
C CYS A 60 -15.02 13.77 3.10
N LEU A 61 -15.00 12.48 3.45
CA LEU A 61 -16.14 11.77 4.03
C LEU A 61 -16.16 11.82 5.55
N GLY A 62 -15.02 12.04 6.21
CA GLY A 62 -14.94 12.10 7.66
C GLY A 62 -13.52 12.17 8.21
N PRO A 63 -13.38 12.11 9.56
CA PRO A 63 -12.08 12.06 10.19
C PRO A 63 -11.36 10.75 9.86
N ILE A 64 -10.05 10.83 9.64
CA ILE A 64 -9.18 9.67 9.46
C ILE A 64 -8.42 9.42 10.76
N THR A 65 -8.44 8.17 11.22
CA THR A 65 -7.72 7.76 12.42
C THR A 65 -6.28 7.33 12.10
N LYS A 66 -5.44 7.24 13.14
CA LYS A 66 -4.10 6.66 13.02
C LYS A 66 -4.13 5.18 12.57
N GLU A 67 -5.19 4.47 12.91
CA GLU A 67 -5.39 3.08 12.48
C GLU A 67 -5.63 3.01 10.97
N ASP A 68 -6.46 3.90 10.42
CA ASP A 68 -6.70 4.02 8.98
C ASP A 68 -5.40 4.29 8.23
N ASN A 69 -4.56 5.21 8.74
CA ASN A 69 -3.25 5.46 8.14
C ASN A 69 -2.36 4.22 8.17
N THR A 70 -2.35 3.49 9.29
CA THR A 70 -1.56 2.27 9.46
C THR A 70 -2.02 1.17 8.52
N ASN A 71 -3.34 1.00 8.35
CA ASN A 71 -3.93 0.02 7.46
C ASN A 71 -3.70 0.36 5.98
N ALA A 72 -3.81 1.64 5.60
CA ALA A 72 -3.46 2.09 4.26
C ALA A 72 -1.99 1.82 3.91
N LEU A 73 -1.08 2.15 4.83
CA LEU A 73 0.35 1.85 4.64
C LEU A 73 0.58 0.33 4.53
N PHE A 74 -0.08 -0.47 5.37
CA PHE A 74 0.06 -1.92 5.31
C PHE A 74 -0.46 -2.50 3.99
N ARG A 75 -1.61 -2.02 3.47
CA ARG A 75 -2.11 -2.43 2.14
C ARG A 75 -1.09 -2.14 1.04
N ARG A 76 -0.49 -0.93 1.04
CA ARG A 76 0.53 -0.56 0.06
C ARG A 76 1.76 -1.48 0.14
N ILE A 77 2.26 -1.72 1.34
CA ILE A 77 3.37 -2.65 1.58
C ILE A 77 3.03 -4.07 1.13
N LEU A 78 1.84 -4.55 1.47
CA LEU A 78 1.37 -5.88 1.11
C LEU A 78 1.29 -6.03 -0.41
N SER A 79 0.77 -5.03 -1.12
CA SER A 79 0.74 -5.01 -2.58
C SER A 79 2.15 -5.10 -3.17
N VAL A 80 3.07 -4.23 -2.76
CA VAL A 80 4.47 -4.21 -3.24
C VAL A 80 5.18 -5.52 -2.94
N VAL A 81 5.09 -6.03 -1.71
CA VAL A 81 5.75 -7.29 -1.33
C VAL A 81 5.15 -8.47 -2.08
N TYR A 82 3.84 -8.51 -2.29
CA TYR A 82 3.21 -9.64 -2.99
C TYR A 82 3.52 -9.66 -4.49
N THR A 83 3.68 -8.49 -5.10
CA THR A 83 3.95 -8.33 -6.54
C THR A 83 5.45 -8.38 -6.85
N GLU A 84 6.28 -7.64 -6.12
CA GLU A 84 7.72 -7.47 -6.39
C GLU A 84 8.63 -8.40 -5.55
N GLY A 85 8.10 -9.00 -4.49
CA GLY A 85 8.89 -9.73 -3.49
C GLY A 85 9.44 -8.83 -2.38
N LEU A 86 10.04 -9.44 -1.35
CA LEU A 86 10.75 -8.72 -0.29
C LEU A 86 12.23 -9.10 -0.31
N ARG A 87 13.09 -8.15 -0.69
CA ARG A 87 14.55 -8.40 -0.77
C ARG A 87 15.24 -8.21 0.58
N SER A 88 14.93 -7.10 1.23
CA SER A 88 15.41 -6.76 2.57
C SER A 88 14.56 -5.66 3.19
N LYS A 89 14.72 -5.43 4.50
CA LYS A 89 14.09 -4.28 5.18
C LYS A 89 14.58 -2.95 4.62
N ALA A 90 15.87 -2.85 4.30
CA ALA A 90 16.46 -1.65 3.70
C ALA A 90 15.85 -1.37 2.33
N TRP A 91 15.75 -2.40 1.48
CA TRP A 91 15.09 -2.30 0.18
C TRP A 91 13.65 -1.81 0.32
N LEU A 92 12.87 -2.35 1.26
CA LEU A 92 11.48 -1.91 1.47
C LEU A 92 11.40 -0.45 1.93
N SER A 93 12.34 -0.02 2.78
CA SER A 93 12.49 1.35 3.25
C SER A 93 12.70 2.31 2.08
N THR A 94 13.68 2.02 1.22
CA THR A 94 14.00 2.81 0.02
C THR A 94 12.88 2.75 -1.00
N ARG A 95 12.33 1.56 -1.28
CA ARG A 95 11.30 1.34 -2.30
C ARG A 95 10.03 2.15 -2.05
N LEU A 96 9.67 2.37 -0.80
CA LEU A 96 8.44 3.08 -0.41
C LEU A 96 8.69 4.46 0.21
N GLY A 97 9.94 4.84 0.47
CA GLY A 97 10.27 6.06 1.19
C GLY A 97 9.76 6.05 2.63
N ILE A 98 9.78 4.88 3.29
CA ILE A 98 9.42 4.74 4.72
C ILE A 98 10.68 4.68 5.58
N THR A 99 10.54 4.92 6.88
CA THR A 99 11.65 4.79 7.82
C THR A 99 12.03 3.33 8.07
N GLU A 100 13.26 3.08 8.50
CA GLU A 100 13.72 1.72 8.85
C GLU A 100 12.88 1.09 9.97
N TRP A 101 12.41 1.93 10.91
CA TRP A 101 11.50 1.49 11.97
C TRP A 101 10.16 1.02 11.40
N GLN A 102 9.56 1.79 10.49
CA GLN A 102 8.33 1.38 9.79
C GLN A 102 8.58 0.08 9.01
N SER A 103 9.66 0.00 8.23
CA SER A 103 10.02 -1.20 7.48
C SER A 103 10.16 -2.44 8.38
N THR A 104 10.85 -2.29 9.52
CA THR A 104 11.00 -3.38 10.50
C THR A 104 9.67 -3.80 11.10
N LYS A 105 8.85 -2.84 11.54
CA LYS A 105 7.52 -3.11 12.10
C LYS A 105 6.62 -3.85 11.11
N GLN A 106 6.61 -3.41 9.86
CA GLN A 106 5.75 -3.97 8.82
C GLN A 106 6.24 -5.33 8.34
N THR A 107 7.55 -5.53 8.25
CA THR A 107 8.14 -6.86 7.98
C THR A 107 7.77 -7.87 9.07
N ARG A 108 7.79 -7.46 10.35
CA ARG A 108 7.33 -8.32 11.45
C ARG A 108 5.85 -8.67 11.31
N ARG A 109 5.00 -7.68 10.97
CA ARG A 109 3.57 -7.90 10.74
C ARG A 109 3.32 -8.86 9.57
N LEU A 110 4.01 -8.68 8.44
CA LEU A 110 3.93 -9.58 7.29
C LEU A 110 4.28 -11.02 7.69
N ALA A 111 5.31 -11.21 8.50
CA ALA A 111 5.72 -12.51 8.98
C ALA A 111 4.72 -13.12 9.97
N SER A 112 4.26 -12.36 10.97
CA SER A 112 3.26 -12.83 11.94
C SER A 112 1.93 -13.18 11.29
N GLU A 113 1.60 -12.49 10.19
CA GLU A 113 0.39 -12.76 9.43
C GLU A 113 0.55 -13.86 8.36
N GLY A 114 1.74 -14.44 8.22
CA GLY A 114 1.99 -15.55 7.30
C GLY A 114 2.17 -15.16 5.83
N PHE A 115 2.27 -13.86 5.52
CA PHE A 115 2.53 -13.39 4.14
C PHE A 115 4.00 -13.56 3.73
N VAL A 116 4.91 -13.58 4.71
CA VAL A 116 6.35 -13.73 4.48
C VAL A 116 6.93 -14.76 5.46
N LYS A 117 7.73 -15.69 4.96
CA LYS A 117 8.60 -16.55 5.77
C LYS A 117 10.00 -15.93 5.83
N VAL A 118 10.54 -15.83 7.04
CA VAL A 118 11.92 -15.41 7.27
C VAL A 118 12.78 -16.67 7.35
N ILE A 119 13.78 -16.77 6.48
CA ILE A 119 14.66 -17.94 6.38
C ILE A 119 16.09 -17.51 6.73
N GLY A 120 16.80 -18.35 7.46
CA GLY A 120 18.20 -18.12 7.84
C GLY A 120 18.37 -17.55 9.25
N ARG A 121 19.62 -17.31 9.64
CA ARG A 121 20.00 -16.78 10.96
C ARG A 121 20.96 -15.60 10.80
N HIS A 122 20.87 -14.63 11.71
CA HIS A 122 21.74 -13.46 11.80
C HIS A 122 21.94 -12.71 10.48
N ARG A 123 23.13 -12.84 9.86
CA ARG A 123 23.56 -12.07 8.68
C ARG A 123 23.07 -12.65 7.35
N ALA A 124 22.49 -13.86 7.34
CA ALA A 124 22.00 -14.53 6.14
C ALA A 124 20.47 -14.64 6.13
N ILE A 125 19.78 -13.55 6.52
CA ILE A 125 18.31 -13.52 6.48
C ILE A 125 17.83 -13.30 5.04
N SER A 126 16.95 -14.19 4.58
CA SER A 126 16.16 -14.04 3.36
C SER A 126 14.68 -14.05 3.67
N TYR A 127 13.88 -13.47 2.77
CA TYR A 127 12.43 -13.40 2.91
C TYR A 127 11.78 -14.11 1.72
N VAL A 128 10.86 -15.03 2.00
CA VAL A 128 10.08 -15.72 0.99
C VAL A 128 8.63 -15.33 1.13
N VAL A 129 8.06 -14.74 0.08
CA VAL A 129 6.65 -14.37 0.04
C VAL A 129 5.81 -15.64 -0.13
N VAL A 130 4.84 -15.84 0.75
CA VAL A 130 3.97 -17.01 0.74
C VAL A 130 2.78 -16.75 -0.18
N LYS A 131 2.63 -17.57 -1.23
CA LYS A 131 1.58 -17.44 -2.26
C LYS A 131 0.66 -18.66 -2.31
N THR A 132 0.05 -18.99 -1.17
CA THR A 132 -0.97 -20.04 -1.04
C THR A 132 -2.38 -19.50 -1.33
N GLN A 133 -3.37 -20.38 -1.47
CA GLN A 133 -4.78 -19.95 -1.59
C GLN A 133 -5.24 -19.21 -0.31
N GLU A 134 -4.89 -19.74 0.86
CA GLU A 134 -5.18 -19.11 2.15
C GLU A 134 -4.64 -17.67 2.24
N THR A 135 -3.39 -17.45 1.84
CA THR A 135 -2.80 -16.10 1.85
C THR A 135 -3.46 -15.18 0.83
N LYS A 136 -3.85 -15.68 -0.36
CA LYS A 136 -4.65 -14.90 -1.32
C LYS A 136 -5.99 -14.48 -0.72
N ASP A 137 -6.68 -15.39 -0.05
CA ASP A 137 -7.97 -15.09 0.57
C ASP A 137 -7.84 -14.12 1.75
N LYS A 138 -6.75 -14.22 2.53
CA LYS A 138 -6.41 -13.25 3.56
C LYS A 138 -6.09 -11.87 2.98
N ILE A 139 -5.37 -11.79 1.87
CA ILE A 139 -5.10 -10.53 1.17
C ILE A 139 -6.42 -9.87 0.77
N LYS A 140 -7.38 -10.60 0.18
CA LYS A 140 -8.69 -10.04 -0.21
C LYS A 140 -9.42 -9.33 0.94
N ARG A 141 -9.28 -9.81 2.18
CA ARG A 141 -9.86 -9.18 3.37
C ARG A 141 -9.29 -7.80 3.67
N TYR A 142 -8.02 -7.55 3.30
CA TYR A 142 -7.40 -6.23 3.43
C TYR A 142 -7.92 -5.25 2.40
N PHE A 143 -8.29 -5.73 1.22
CA PHE A 143 -8.73 -4.93 0.09
C PHE A 143 -10.24 -4.96 -0.06
N GLY A 144 -11.01 -4.86 1.02
CA GLY A 144 -12.47 -5.05 1.05
C GLY A 144 -13.32 -3.79 1.06
N ALA A 145 -12.77 -2.63 0.64
CA ALA A 145 -13.49 -1.37 0.65
C ALA A 145 -14.73 -1.39 -0.25
#